data_AF-A0A7K3ZUE1-F1
#
_entry.id   AF-A0A7K3ZUE1-F1
#
_cell.length_a   1.000
_cell.length_b   1.000
_cell.length_c   1.000
_cell.angle_alpha   90.00
_cell.angle_beta   90.00
_cell.angle_gamma   90.00
#
_symmetry.space_group_name_H-M   'P 1'
#
loop_
_entity.id
_entity.type
_entity.pdbx_description
1 polymer ?
#
loop_
_entity_poly.entity_id
_entity_poly.type
_entity_poly.pdbx_seq_one_letter_code
_entity_poly.pdbx_strand_id
1 'polypeptide(L)'
;MPSYKEKILEVIGESEVGLTTVDVAKKAGVSKTTVIKYLSVLSSEGSVEFVEVGPSKLWRERRAAARHGVEREKTAQPPRAEEPPAFDIDFGHGEDSRIVFTFRVDPERICSLMKRFHRCMDEKRGEEAPIGG
;
A
#
# COMPACT_ATOMS: atom_id res chain seq x y z
N MET A 1 31.36 12.15 -3.46
CA MET A 1 31.37 10.78 -2.91
C MET A 1 29.93 10.38 -2.67
N PRO A 2 29.50 9.19 -3.10
CA PRO A 2 28.15 8.71 -2.81
C PRO A 2 28.00 8.51 -1.30
N SER A 3 26.85 8.93 -0.78
CA SER A 3 26.43 8.75 0.60
C SER A 3 26.25 7.26 0.93
N TYR A 4 26.19 6.93 2.22
CA TYR A 4 25.92 5.56 2.63
C TYR A 4 24.55 5.07 2.15
N LYS A 5 23.54 5.94 2.05
CA LYS A 5 22.20 5.60 1.52
C LYS A 5 22.31 5.13 0.08
N GLU A 6 22.97 5.92 -0.77
CA GLU A 6 23.12 5.64 -2.20
C GLU A 6 23.89 4.33 -2.44
N LYS A 7 25.02 4.14 -1.76
CA LYS A 7 25.81 2.89 -1.87
C LYS A 7 25.01 1.65 -1.48
N ILE A 8 24.17 1.75 -0.45
CA ILE A 8 23.35 0.63 0.02
C ILE A 8 22.25 0.31 -1.00
N LEU A 9 21.57 1.33 -1.53
CA LEU A 9 20.51 1.14 -2.52
C LEU A 9 21.06 0.57 -3.84
N GLU A 10 22.20 1.08 -4.31
CA GLU A 10 22.89 0.59 -5.50
C GLU A 10 23.16 -0.93 -5.39
N VAL A 11 23.82 -1.36 -4.31
CA VAL A 11 24.14 -2.78 -4.07
C VAL A 11 22.91 -3.66 -3.96
N ILE A 12 21.81 -3.15 -3.38
CA ILE A 12 20.55 -3.90 -3.27
C ILE A 12 19.89 -4.04 -4.65
N GLY A 13 19.90 -2.98 -5.47
CA GLY A 13 19.33 -2.98 -6.82
C GLY A 13 20.06 -3.91 -7.80
N GLU A 14 21.36 -4.17 -7.58
CA GLU A 14 22.14 -5.14 -8.36
C GLU A 14 21.70 -6.60 -8.17
N SER A 15 20.92 -6.92 -7.13
CA SER A 15 20.55 -8.30 -6.79
C SER A 15 19.05 -8.55 -6.96
N GLU A 16 18.70 -9.40 -7.93
CA GLU A 16 17.30 -9.78 -8.16
C GLU A 16 16.71 -10.65 -7.04
N VAL A 17 17.54 -11.52 -6.45
CA VAL A 17 17.15 -12.45 -5.38
C VAL A 17 17.21 -11.81 -3.99
N GLY A 18 17.94 -10.70 -3.85
CA GLY A 18 18.22 -10.02 -2.60
C GLY A 18 19.51 -10.48 -1.91
N LEU A 19 19.94 -9.70 -0.92
CA LEU A 19 21.22 -9.86 -0.24
C LEU A 19 21.05 -9.91 1.28
N THR A 20 21.89 -10.70 1.96
CA THR A 20 21.95 -10.63 3.42
C THR A 20 22.51 -9.28 3.86
N THR A 21 22.19 -8.85 5.10
CA THR A 21 22.78 -7.64 5.67
C THR A 21 24.32 -7.65 5.66
N VAL A 22 24.92 -8.84 5.79
CA VAL A 22 26.39 -9.00 5.76
C VAL A 22 26.92 -8.76 4.35
N ASP A 23 26.25 -9.26 3.32
CA ASP A 23 26.69 -9.10 1.94
C ASP A 23 26.50 -7.66 1.46
N VAL A 24 25.40 -7.01 1.85
CA VAL A 24 25.20 -5.56 1.61
C VAL A 24 26.34 -4.76 2.22
N ALA A 25 26.71 -5.03 3.48
CA ALA A 25 27.81 -4.35 4.16
C ALA A 25 29.16 -4.52 3.45
N LYS A 26 29.48 -5.76 3.06
CA LYS A 26 30.73 -6.08 2.34
C LYS A 26 30.79 -5.37 0.99
N LYS A 27 29.73 -5.48 0.18
CA LYS A 27 29.68 -4.90 -1.17
C LYS A 27 29.64 -3.38 -1.16
N ALA A 28 28.87 -2.77 -0.26
CA ALA A 28 28.79 -1.31 -0.16
C ALA A 28 30.04 -0.66 0.48
N GLY A 29 30.91 -1.46 1.11
CA GLY A 29 32.05 -0.97 1.89
C GLY A 29 31.61 -0.15 3.10
N VAL A 30 30.52 -0.58 3.76
CA VAL A 30 29.88 0.12 4.88
C VAL A 30 29.81 -0.81 6.09
N SER A 31 29.96 -0.27 7.31
CA SER A 31 29.87 -1.09 8.52
C SER A 31 28.51 -1.78 8.64
N LYS A 32 28.49 -3.02 9.18
CA LYS A 32 27.24 -3.79 9.37
C LYS A 32 26.20 -3.01 10.19
N THR A 33 26.63 -2.33 11.25
CA THR A 33 25.74 -1.52 12.11
C THR A 33 25.14 -0.33 11.35
N THR A 34 25.94 0.34 10.51
CA THR A 34 25.44 1.40 9.63
C THR A 34 24.41 0.85 8.65
N VAL A 35 24.70 -0.27 7.99
CA VAL A 35 23.75 -0.92 7.07
C VAL A 35 22.43 -1.26 7.77
N ILE A 36 22.47 -1.84 8.98
CA ILE A 36 21.25 -2.14 9.75
C ILE A 36 20.41 -0.88 9.98
N LYS A 37 21.03 0.23 10.39
CA LYS A 37 20.32 1.51 10.62
C LYS A 37 19.64 2.01 9.33
N TYR A 38 20.37 2.00 8.22
CA TYR A 38 19.84 2.49 6.95
C TYR A 38 18.74 1.57 6.38
N LEU A 39 18.89 0.25 6.49
CA LEU A 39 17.85 -0.70 6.05
C LEU A 39 16.54 -0.50 6.80
N SER A 40 16.58 -0.22 8.11
CA SER A 40 15.37 0.10 8.88
C SER A 40 14.65 1.35 8.38
N VAL A 41 15.41 2.40 8.03
CA VAL A 41 14.86 3.64 7.47
C VAL A 41 14.30 3.41 6.07
N LEU A 42 15.10 2.82 5.17
CA LEU A 42 14.72 2.53 3.79
C LEU A 42 13.50 1.59 3.70
N SER A 43 13.37 0.65 4.62
CA SER A 43 12.21 -0.23 4.70
C SER A 43 10.95 0.52 5.13
N SER A 44 11.08 1.45 6.09
CA SER A 44 9.98 2.32 6.53
C SER A 44 9.55 3.30 5.42
N GLU A 45 10.51 3.76 4.61
CA GLU A 45 10.26 4.58 3.41
C GLU A 45 9.65 3.75 2.25
N GLY A 46 9.63 2.42 2.35
CA GLY A 46 9.13 1.53 1.30
C GLY A 46 10.06 1.38 0.09
N SER A 47 11.32 1.82 0.16
CA SER A 47 12.29 1.64 -0.93
C SER A 47 12.83 0.22 -1.02
N VAL A 48 12.95 -0.46 0.13
CA VAL A 48 13.43 -1.84 0.21
C VAL A 48 12.49 -2.68 1.06
N GLU A 49 12.52 -3.98 0.82
CA GLU A 49 11.84 -4.97 1.64
C GLU A 49 12.78 -6.14 1.91
N PHE A 50 12.35 -7.06 2.77
CA PHE A 50 13.06 -8.30 2.99
C PHE A 50 12.16 -9.50 2.79
N VAL A 51 12.78 -10.60 2.42
CA VAL A 51 12.17 -11.94 2.42
C VAL A 51 12.98 -12.87 3.31
N GLU A 52 12.28 -13.78 3.97
CA GLU A 52 12.90 -14.84 4.76
C GLU A 52 13.08 -16.07 3.88
N VAL A 53 14.32 -16.54 3.77
CA VAL A 53 14.70 -17.73 3.01
C VAL A 53 15.48 -18.63 3.96
N GLY A 54 14.82 -19.67 4.46
CA GLY A 54 15.35 -20.50 5.54
C GLY A 54 15.70 -19.66 6.78
N PRO A 55 16.92 -19.77 7.34
CA PRO A 55 17.34 -18.99 8.49
C PRO A 55 17.81 -17.57 8.14
N SER A 56 17.75 -17.18 6.86
CA SER A 56 18.36 -15.94 6.36
C SER A 56 17.33 -14.90 5.94
N LYS A 57 17.66 -13.64 6.21
CA LYS A 57 16.90 -12.46 5.78
C LYS A 57 17.58 -11.81 4.58
N LEU A 58 16.91 -11.80 3.44
CA LEU A 58 17.42 -11.22 2.19
C LEU A 58 16.71 -9.91 1.87
N TRP A 59 17.49 -8.83 1.72
CA TRP A 59 17.03 -7.50 1.39
C TRP A 59 17.04 -7.29 -0.11
N ARG A 60 15.95 -6.77 -0.65
CA ARG A 60 15.77 -6.48 -2.08
C ARG A 60 15.01 -5.17 -2.25
N GLU A 61 15.10 -4.59 -3.44
CA GLU A 61 14.29 -3.42 -3.78
C GLU A 61 12.81 -3.80 -3.79
N ARG A 62 11.95 -2.92 -3.26
CA ARG A 62 10.51 -3.13 -3.31
C ARG A 62 10.04 -2.90 -4.75
N ARG A 63 9.77 -3.98 -5.49
CA ARG A 63 9.16 -3.89 -6.82
C ARG A 63 7.69 -3.50 -6.68
N ALA A 64 7.26 -2.45 -7.38
CA ALA A 64 5.85 -2.18 -7.62
C ALA A 64 5.26 -3.34 -8.45
N ALA A 65 4.70 -4.34 -7.75
CA ALA A 65 3.95 -5.48 -8.24
C ALA A 65 4.08 -5.83 -9.75
N ALA A 66 5.20 -6.43 -10.13
CA ALA A 66 5.29 -7.23 -11.36
C ALA A 66 5.77 -8.66 -11.01
N ARG A 67 4.79 -9.51 -10.71
CA ARG A 67 4.73 -10.97 -10.94
C ARG A 67 6.00 -11.80 -10.69
N HIS A 68 6.08 -12.44 -9.51
CA HIS A 68 6.29 -13.90 -9.41
C HIS A 68 6.15 -14.33 -7.94
N GLY A 69 5.16 -15.19 -7.68
CA GLY A 69 4.90 -15.75 -6.37
C GLY A 69 5.66 -17.03 -6.11
N VAL A 70 5.94 -17.28 -4.83
CA VAL A 70 5.65 -18.54 -4.12
C VAL A 70 5.12 -18.16 -2.72
N GLU A 71 3.99 -18.77 -2.37
CA GLU A 71 3.15 -18.69 -1.15
C GLU A 71 3.89 -19.00 0.16
N ARG A 72 3.38 -18.82 1.39
CA ARG A 72 2.27 -18.15 2.12
C ARG A 72 2.67 -18.38 3.60
N GLU A 73 2.39 -17.51 4.57
CA GLU A 73 1.20 -17.57 5.42
C GLU A 73 1.39 -16.45 6.45
N LYS A 74 0.61 -15.37 6.44
CA LYS A 74 -0.69 -15.30 7.12
C LYS A 74 -1.54 -14.18 6.50
N THR A 75 -2.82 -14.50 6.37
CA THR A 75 -3.97 -13.57 6.23
C THR A 75 -4.31 -13.09 4.81
N ALA A 76 -5.41 -13.67 4.31
CA ALA A 76 -6.37 -13.18 3.32
C ALA A 76 -5.86 -12.83 1.89
N GLN A 77 -6.43 -13.50 0.89
CA GLN A 77 -6.30 -13.14 -0.53
C GLN A 77 -6.64 -11.67 -0.78
N PRO A 78 -5.84 -10.91 -1.56
CA PRO A 78 -6.39 -9.77 -2.26
C PRO A 78 -7.11 -10.29 -3.52
N PRO A 79 -8.41 -10.00 -3.69
CA PRO A 79 -9.08 -10.26 -4.96
C PRO A 79 -8.47 -9.38 -6.05
N ARG A 80 -8.78 -9.73 -7.31
CA ARG A 80 -8.37 -9.06 -8.55
C ARG A 80 -8.25 -7.54 -8.37
N ALA A 81 -7.11 -6.99 -8.79
CA ALA A 81 -6.88 -5.55 -8.84
C ALA A 81 -7.88 -4.88 -9.77
N GLU A 82 -9.04 -4.53 -9.22
CA GLU A 82 -9.71 -3.31 -9.63
C GLU A 82 -8.87 -2.19 -9.07
N GLU A 83 -8.40 -1.30 -9.95
CA GLU A 83 -7.71 -0.08 -9.51
C GLU A 83 -8.56 0.56 -8.40
N PRO A 84 -8.00 0.79 -7.21
CA PRO A 84 -8.75 1.47 -6.16
C PRO A 84 -9.25 2.79 -6.75
N PRO A 85 -10.54 3.13 -6.59
CA PRO A 85 -11.06 4.33 -7.22
C PRO A 85 -10.21 5.51 -6.76
N ALA A 86 -9.81 6.37 -7.70
CA ALA A 86 -9.18 7.63 -7.32
C ALA A 86 -10.23 8.42 -6.52
N PHE A 87 -9.94 8.67 -5.24
CA PHE A 87 -10.76 9.52 -4.38
C PHE A 87 -9.94 10.76 -4.03
N ASP A 88 -10.46 11.92 -4.39
CA ASP A 88 -9.94 13.20 -3.93
C ASP A 88 -10.86 13.69 -2.79
N ILE A 89 -10.24 14.07 -1.68
CA ILE A 89 -10.92 14.63 -0.51
C ILE A 89 -10.57 16.12 -0.46
N ASP A 90 -11.58 16.96 -0.67
CA ASP A 90 -11.44 18.42 -0.53
C ASP A 90 -12.24 18.91 0.67
N PHE A 91 -11.61 19.76 1.47
CA PHE A 91 -12.22 20.40 2.63
C PHE A 91 -12.55 21.83 2.25
N GLY A 92 -13.80 22.06 1.84
CA GLY A 92 -14.29 23.39 1.52
C GLY A 92 -14.26 24.30 2.74
N HIS A 93 -13.58 25.44 2.64
CA HIS A 93 -13.50 26.41 3.73
C HIS A 93 -14.70 27.39 3.64
N GLY A 94 -15.83 27.02 4.22
CA GLY A 94 -17.06 27.83 4.33
C GLY A 94 -17.87 27.50 5.58
N GLU A 95 -18.84 28.35 5.95
CA GLU A 95 -19.61 28.25 7.21
C GLU A 95 -20.42 26.94 7.34
N ASP A 96 -20.62 26.21 6.24
CA ASP A 96 -21.12 24.84 6.27
C ASP A 96 -19.95 23.87 6.12
N SER A 97 -19.67 23.09 7.16
CA SER A 97 -18.65 22.02 7.19
C SER A 97 -18.99 20.87 6.23
N ARG A 98 -18.88 21.09 4.92
CA ARG A 98 -19.20 20.14 3.86
C ARG A 98 -17.94 19.42 3.41
N ILE A 99 -17.94 18.10 3.51
CA ILE A 99 -16.89 17.25 2.95
C ILE A 99 -17.34 16.81 1.56
N VAL A 100 -16.54 17.10 0.53
CA VAL A 100 -16.83 16.72 -0.85
C VAL A 100 -15.93 15.56 -1.24
N PHE A 101 -16.55 14.46 -1.68
CA PHE A 101 -15.85 13.29 -2.18
C PHE A 101 -16.09 13.18 -3.69
N THR A 102 -15.02 13.16 -4.47
CA THR A 102 -15.10 12.92 -5.93
C THR A 102 -14.56 11.54 -6.24
N PHE A 103 -15.29 10.77 -7.06
CA PHE A 103 -14.92 9.41 -7.44
C PHE A 103 -15.00 9.25 -8.96
N ARG A 104 -14.03 8.52 -9.53
CA ARG A 104 -14.12 8.02 -10.92
C ARG A 104 -14.74 6.63 -10.89
N VAL A 105 -15.85 6.45 -11.59
CA VAL A 105 -16.60 5.19 -11.60
C VAL A 105 -16.99 4.84 -13.02
N ASP A 106 -16.91 3.55 -13.35
CA ASP A 106 -17.43 2.98 -14.59
C ASP A 106 -18.94 3.23 -14.72
N PRO A 107 -19.43 3.80 -15.85
CA PRO A 107 -20.85 4.08 -16.07
C PRO A 107 -21.80 2.91 -15.77
N GLU A 108 -21.39 1.67 -16.02
CA GLU A 108 -22.23 0.47 -15.79
C GLU A 108 -22.43 0.19 -14.29
N ARG A 109 -21.43 0.56 -13.48
CA ARG A 109 -21.47 0.43 -12.01
C ARG A 109 -22.28 1.53 -11.35
N ILE A 110 -22.39 2.71 -11.98
CA ILE A 110 -23.20 3.84 -11.48
C ILE A 110 -24.67 3.42 -11.34
N CYS A 111 -25.23 2.73 -12.33
CA CYS A 111 -26.62 2.26 -12.27
C CYS A 111 -26.88 1.33 -11.08
N SER A 112 -25.93 0.43 -10.79
CA SER A 112 -26.02 -0.47 -9.63
C SER A 112 -25.89 0.27 -8.30
N LEU A 113 -25.01 1.27 -8.23
CA LEU A 113 -24.83 2.12 -7.06
C LEU A 113 -26.10 2.96 -6.78
N MET A 114 -26.65 3.60 -7.81
CA MET A 114 -27.85 4.44 -7.70
C MET A 114 -29.07 3.61 -7.28
N LYS A 115 -29.24 2.38 -7.79
CA LYS A 115 -30.33 1.48 -7.35
C LYS A 115 -30.22 1.10 -5.88
N ARG A 116 -29.00 0.86 -5.37
CA ARG A 116 -28.79 0.58 -3.94
C ARG A 116 -29.04 1.80 -3.07
N PHE A 117 -28.61 2.98 -3.52
CA PHE A 117 -28.84 4.23 -2.81
C PHE A 117 -30.33 4.51 -2.63
N HIS A 118 -31.13 4.42 -3.71
CA HIS A 118 -32.58 4.63 -3.63
C HIS A 118 -33.25 3.64 -2.68
N ARG A 119 -32.89 2.35 -2.74
CA ARG A 119 -33.41 1.35 -1.80
C ARG A 119 -33.07 1.67 -0.34
N CYS A 120 -31.85 2.13 -0.05
CA CYS A 120 -31.42 2.49 1.31
C CYS A 120 -32.17 3.74 1.82
N MET A 121 -32.48 4.68 0.93
CA MET A 121 -33.29 5.85 1.25
C MET A 121 -34.78 5.50 1.45
N ASP A 122 -35.30 4.52 0.70
CA ASP A 122 -36.65 3.99 0.88
C ASP A 122 -36.78 3.21 2.21
N GLU A 123 -35.76 2.46 2.62
CA GLU A 123 -35.72 1.79 3.93
C GLU A 123 -35.72 2.79 5.09
N LYS A 124 -34.98 3.90 4.98
CA LYS A 124 -35.01 4.98 5.97
C LYS A 124 -36.35 5.74 6.00
N ARG A 125 -37.09 5.78 4.90
CA ARG A 125 -38.46 6.30 4.85
C ARG A 125 -39.50 5.33 5.45
N GLY A 126 -39.14 4.06 5.64
CA GLY A 126 -39.99 3.05 6.29
C GLY A 126 -39.84 2.98 7.81
N GLU A 127 -38.75 3.51 8.38
CA GLU A 127 -38.55 3.62 9.83
C GLU A 127 -39.13 4.90 10.45
N GLU A 128 -39.42 5.92 9.63
CA GLU A 128 -40.12 7.13 10.08
C GLU A 128 -41.58 7.15 9.58
N ALA A 129 -42.44 6.38 10.28
CA ALA A 129 -43.80 6.73 10.74
C ALA A 129 -44.89 5.65 10.50
N PRO A 130 -45.94 5.53 11.35
CA PRO A 130 -46.16 6.18 12.66
C PRO A 130 -46.31 5.16 13.81
N ILE A 131 -45.83 5.52 15.01
CA ILE A 131 -46.47 5.01 16.24
C ILE A 131 -47.81 5.74 16.32
N GLY A 132 -48.89 5.01 16.06
CA GLY A 132 -50.25 5.51 16.18
C GLY A 132 -50.59 5.91 17.62
N GLY A 133 -51.38 6.98 17.71
CA GLY A 133 -52.08 7.50 18.89
C GLY A 133 -53.04 8.57 18.45
#